data_AF-B9JJQ6-F1
#
_entry.id   AF-B9JJQ6-F1
#
_cell.length_a   1.000
_cell.length_b   1.000
_cell.length_c   1.000
_cell.angle_alpha   90.00
_cell.angle_beta   90.00
_cell.angle_gamma   90.00
#
_symmetry.space_group_name_H-M   'P 1'
#
loop_
_entity.id
_entity.type
_entity.pdbx_description
1 polymer ?
#
loop_
_entity_poly.entity_id
_entity_poly.type
_entity_poly.pdbx_seq_one_letter_code
_entity_poly.pdbx_strand_id
1 'polypeptide(L)'
;MRLGDIGSLLPYHSHVDPMNVVSALNRMIDDVNKGEMIFYDFYTEAQKREDPTKENTGLFFFRGKPGAPFAVVSPGGGFAYVGSVHEGFPYALEISGRGYNAFVLRYRAGDGARVATDDLAGAISYIFKNAGALGVGIRDYSLWGSSAGARMAAAIGSHGGAAFGADDLPRPSAVVTAYTGHSDHSSTEPPTFGVVGEQDRIAPPSLMERRIAALRQAGAEVEYHKYKGLGHGFGPGIGTSAEGWIADAIRFWERHMKNSSHQLRRNAMGKSRID
;
A
#
# COMPACT_ATOMS: atom_id res chain seq x y z
N MET A 1 -22.08 9.22 -17.92
CA MET A 1 -21.07 8.13 -17.98
C MET A 1 -21.60 6.95 -17.19
N ARG A 2 -21.55 5.72 -17.70
CA ARG A 2 -21.95 4.52 -16.94
C ARG A 2 -20.76 4.02 -16.12
N LEU A 3 -20.99 3.31 -15.01
CA LEU A 3 -19.91 2.79 -14.16
C LEU A 3 -18.98 1.82 -14.91
N GLY A 4 -19.51 1.11 -15.92
CA GLY A 4 -18.73 0.26 -16.82
C GLY A 4 -17.74 1.03 -17.72
N ASP A 5 -17.86 2.35 -17.84
CA ASP A 5 -16.98 3.17 -18.69
C ASP A 5 -15.79 3.76 -17.90
N ILE A 6 -15.65 3.43 -16.61
CA ILE A 6 -14.69 4.10 -15.70
C ILE A 6 -13.22 3.90 -16.10
N GLY A 7 -12.90 2.82 -16.82
CA GLY A 7 -11.56 2.60 -17.34
C GLY A 7 -11.08 3.68 -18.32
N SER A 8 -11.99 4.35 -19.02
CA SER A 8 -11.65 5.45 -19.95
C SER A 8 -11.15 6.72 -19.25
N LEU A 9 -11.43 6.87 -17.95
CA LEU A 9 -10.97 7.99 -17.12
C LEU A 9 -9.59 7.75 -16.50
N LEU A 10 -9.03 6.56 -16.67
CA LEU A 10 -7.80 6.11 -16.02
C LEU A 10 -6.73 5.82 -17.08
N PRO A 11 -6.16 6.85 -17.75
CA PRO A 11 -5.36 6.69 -18.97
C PRO A 11 -4.04 5.94 -18.74
N TYR A 12 -3.62 5.76 -17.48
CA TYR A 12 -2.42 5.04 -17.09
C TYR A 12 -2.70 3.63 -16.55
N HIS A 13 -3.98 3.22 -16.50
CA HIS A 13 -4.40 1.95 -15.94
C HIS A 13 -4.91 1.03 -17.04
N SER A 14 -4.70 -0.27 -16.86
CA SER A 14 -5.21 -1.30 -17.75
C SER A 14 -6.01 -2.32 -16.94
N HIS A 15 -6.85 -3.13 -17.61
CA HIS A 15 -7.59 -4.23 -16.97
C HIS A 15 -8.46 -3.77 -15.78
N VAL A 16 -9.11 -2.62 -15.92
CA VAL A 16 -10.09 -2.12 -14.94
C VAL A 16 -11.34 -3.00 -15.01
N ASP A 17 -11.58 -3.79 -13.97
CA ASP A 17 -12.78 -4.62 -13.85
C ASP A 17 -13.87 -3.86 -13.07
N PRO A 18 -14.98 -3.48 -13.72
CA PRO A 18 -16.08 -2.77 -13.06
C PRO A 18 -16.70 -3.52 -11.88
N MET A 19 -16.69 -4.86 -11.88
CA MET A 19 -17.32 -5.65 -10.81
C MET A 19 -16.53 -5.59 -9.49
N ASN A 20 -15.20 -5.52 -9.57
CA ASN A 20 -14.35 -5.37 -8.37
C ASN A 20 -14.48 -3.96 -7.79
N VAL A 21 -14.54 -2.96 -8.67
CA VAL A 21 -14.86 -1.58 -8.31
C VAL A 21 -16.20 -1.51 -7.58
N VAL A 22 -17.25 -2.10 -8.17
CA VAL A 22 -18.59 -2.16 -7.56
C VAL A 22 -18.56 -2.85 -6.20
N SER A 23 -17.87 -3.98 -6.08
CA SER A 23 -17.80 -4.74 -4.83
C SER A 23 -17.17 -3.92 -3.70
N ALA A 24 -16.08 -3.20 -3.98
CA ALA A 24 -15.44 -2.35 -2.99
C ALA A 24 -16.30 -1.12 -2.61
N LEU A 25 -17.02 -0.54 -3.58
CA LEU A 25 -17.97 0.55 -3.31
C LEU A 25 -19.19 0.08 -2.50
N ASN A 26 -19.74 -1.10 -2.81
CA ASN A 26 -20.82 -1.70 -2.04
C ASN A 26 -20.41 -1.95 -0.59
N ARG A 27 -19.17 -2.44 -0.37
CA ARG A 27 -18.61 -2.58 0.97
C ARG A 27 -18.60 -1.25 1.73
N MET A 28 -18.19 -0.14 1.08
CA MET A 28 -18.21 1.18 1.70
C MET A 28 -19.63 1.68 1.99
N ILE A 29 -20.58 1.42 1.10
CA ILE A 29 -22.01 1.72 1.31
C ILE A 29 -22.54 0.96 2.54
N ASP A 30 -22.21 -0.33 2.69
CA ASP A 30 -22.61 -1.13 3.84
C ASP A 30 -22.05 -0.56 5.15
N ASP A 31 -20.81 -0.07 5.15
CA ASP A 31 -20.20 0.54 6.32
C ASP A 31 -20.88 1.87 6.68
N VAL A 32 -21.18 2.72 5.68
CA VAL A 32 -21.96 3.95 5.90
C VAL A 32 -23.35 3.64 6.45
N ASN A 33 -24.02 2.61 5.92
CA ASN A 33 -25.34 2.19 6.39
C ASN A 33 -25.33 1.66 7.84
N LYS A 34 -24.17 1.21 8.33
CA LYS A 34 -23.95 0.83 9.74
C LYS A 34 -23.59 2.03 10.64
N GLY A 35 -23.52 3.24 10.06
CA GLY A 35 -23.11 4.45 10.78
C GLY A 35 -21.60 4.60 10.95
N GLU A 36 -20.80 3.80 10.24
CA GLU A 36 -19.35 3.87 10.32
C GLU A 36 -18.81 5.02 9.48
N MET A 37 -17.87 5.77 10.05
CA MET A 37 -17.06 6.72 9.30
C MET A 37 -16.12 5.95 8.37
N ILE A 38 -16.16 6.27 7.07
CA ILE A 38 -15.35 5.62 6.04
C ILE A 38 -14.17 6.47 5.56
N PHE A 39 -14.23 7.79 5.74
CA PHE A 39 -13.16 8.72 5.33
C PHE A 39 -12.70 9.54 6.54
N TYR A 40 -11.39 9.50 6.78
CA TYR A 40 -10.75 10.16 7.91
C TYR A 40 -9.83 11.24 7.39
N ASP A 41 -10.10 12.46 7.82
CA ASP A 41 -9.18 13.56 7.63
C ASP A 41 -8.06 13.49 8.66
N PHE A 42 -6.83 13.64 8.21
CA PHE A 42 -5.66 13.66 9.07
C PHE A 42 -4.99 15.04 9.16
N TYR A 43 -5.49 16.04 8.43
CA TYR A 43 -5.08 17.43 8.57
C TYR A 43 -6.10 18.22 9.37
N THR A 44 -5.61 19.07 10.27
CA THR A 44 -6.45 19.97 11.04
C THR A 44 -6.98 21.12 10.19
N GLU A 45 -8.09 21.72 10.60
CA GLU A 45 -8.63 22.93 9.97
C GLU A 45 -7.66 24.12 10.00
N ALA A 46 -6.71 24.15 10.94
CA ALA A 46 -5.64 25.15 10.93
C ALA A 46 -4.65 24.90 9.78
N GLN A 47 -4.20 23.65 9.59
CA GLN A 47 -3.28 23.28 8.52
C GLN A 47 -3.89 23.45 7.13
N LYS A 48 -5.20 23.20 6.98
CA LYS A 48 -5.90 23.43 5.70
C LYS A 48 -6.08 24.92 5.40
N ARG A 49 -6.30 25.76 6.41
CA ARG A 49 -6.33 27.22 6.22
C ARG A 49 -4.96 27.77 5.80
N GLU A 50 -3.89 27.20 6.32
CA GLU A 50 -2.52 27.55 5.95
C GLU A 50 -2.16 27.03 4.55
N ASP A 51 -2.57 25.81 4.22
CA ASP A 51 -2.36 25.18 2.91
C ASP A 51 -3.65 24.49 2.41
N PRO A 52 -4.47 25.21 1.62
CA PRO A 52 -5.76 24.71 1.12
C PRO A 52 -5.67 23.45 0.25
N THR A 53 -4.49 23.12 -0.30
CA THR A 53 -4.32 21.88 -1.07
C THR A 53 -4.60 20.62 -0.24
N LYS A 54 -4.57 20.74 1.10
CA LYS A 54 -4.82 19.66 2.05
C LYS A 54 -6.29 19.28 2.22
N GLU A 55 -7.26 20.11 1.81
CA GLU A 55 -8.70 19.92 2.07
C GLU A 55 -9.25 18.56 1.63
N ASN A 56 -8.63 17.98 0.61
CA ASN A 56 -9.08 16.75 -0.03
C ASN A 56 -8.20 15.55 0.31
N THR A 57 -7.35 15.67 1.32
CA THR A 57 -6.39 14.64 1.70
C THR A 57 -6.90 13.84 2.88
N GLY A 58 -6.77 12.51 2.83
CA GLY A 58 -7.30 11.68 3.90
C GLY A 58 -7.15 10.18 3.65
N LEU A 59 -7.81 9.40 4.50
CA LEU A 59 -7.75 7.95 4.50
C LEU A 59 -9.14 7.35 4.38
N PHE A 60 -9.35 6.51 3.37
CA PHE A 60 -10.49 5.60 3.38
C PHE A 60 -10.17 4.39 4.25
N PHE A 61 -11.05 4.01 5.17
CA PHE A 61 -10.79 2.92 6.12
C PHE A 61 -11.65 1.68 5.84
N PHE A 62 -10.97 0.59 5.47
CA PHE A 62 -11.52 -0.76 5.34
C PHE A 62 -11.17 -1.54 6.61
N ARG A 63 -12.16 -1.71 7.49
CA ARG A 63 -11.99 -2.35 8.80
C ARG A 63 -11.79 -3.86 8.65
N GLY A 64 -10.75 -4.36 9.31
CA GLY A 64 -10.52 -5.78 9.56
C GLY A 64 -10.96 -6.16 10.98
N LYS A 65 -10.25 -7.12 11.59
CA LYS A 65 -10.47 -7.48 12.99
C LYS A 65 -9.93 -6.37 13.91
N PRO A 66 -10.65 -6.00 14.98
CA PRO A 66 -10.14 -5.05 15.96
C PRO A 66 -8.78 -5.47 16.51
N GLY A 67 -7.85 -4.52 16.60
CA GLY A 67 -6.47 -4.72 17.07
C GLY A 67 -5.54 -5.43 16.09
N ALA A 68 -6.02 -5.86 14.91
CA ALA A 68 -5.16 -6.43 13.88
C ALA A 68 -4.20 -5.37 13.29
N PRO A 69 -3.01 -5.77 12.81
CA PRO A 69 -2.12 -4.89 12.06
C PRO A 69 -2.83 -4.21 10.90
N PHE A 70 -2.30 -3.06 10.47
CA PHE A 70 -2.84 -2.32 9.34
C PHE A 70 -1.89 -2.27 8.13
N ALA A 71 -2.47 -2.12 6.95
CA ALA A 71 -1.79 -1.77 5.72
C ALA A 71 -2.19 -0.34 5.31
N VAL A 72 -1.25 0.45 4.78
CA VAL A 72 -1.56 1.70 4.08
C VAL A 72 -1.29 1.51 2.60
N VAL A 73 -2.34 1.63 1.79
CA VAL A 73 -2.32 1.47 0.34
C VAL A 73 -2.27 2.86 -0.32
N SER A 74 -1.21 3.10 -1.09
CA SER A 74 -0.99 4.29 -1.89
C SER A 74 -1.24 3.98 -3.37
N PRO A 75 -2.40 4.37 -3.93
CA PRO A 75 -2.71 4.12 -5.34
C PRO A 75 -1.73 4.81 -6.30
N GLY A 76 -1.71 4.38 -7.56
CA GLY A 76 -1.01 5.08 -8.63
C GLY A 76 -1.81 6.27 -9.16
N GLY A 77 -1.41 6.77 -10.34
CA GLY A 77 -1.96 7.99 -10.96
C GLY A 77 -0.91 9.03 -11.34
N GLY A 78 0.37 8.65 -11.33
CA GLY A 78 1.46 9.50 -11.83
C GLY A 78 1.68 10.80 -11.04
N PHE A 79 1.19 10.88 -9.80
CA PHE A 79 1.06 12.11 -9.02
C PHE A 79 0.16 13.18 -9.65
N ALA A 80 -0.58 12.87 -10.72
CA ALA A 80 -1.53 13.77 -11.38
C ALA A 80 -2.98 13.53 -10.91
N TYR A 81 -3.28 12.32 -10.46
CA TYR A 81 -4.51 11.94 -9.75
C TYR A 81 -4.25 10.77 -8.80
N VAL A 82 -5.29 10.31 -8.10
CA VAL A 82 -5.24 9.15 -7.21
C VAL A 82 -6.16 8.06 -7.73
N GLY A 83 -5.60 6.93 -8.18
CA GLY A 83 -6.31 5.80 -8.76
C GLY A 83 -7.02 4.89 -7.74
N SER A 84 -7.59 5.43 -6.67
CA SER A 84 -8.13 4.65 -5.54
C SER A 84 -9.12 3.58 -5.95
N VAL A 85 -9.96 3.86 -6.93
CA VAL A 85 -11.01 2.93 -7.37
C VAL A 85 -10.43 1.68 -8.05
N HIS A 86 -9.30 1.81 -8.75
CA HIS A 86 -8.67 0.70 -9.49
C HIS A 86 -7.58 -0.02 -8.69
N GLU A 87 -6.78 0.71 -7.91
CA GLU A 87 -5.57 0.15 -7.25
C GLU A 87 -5.57 0.32 -5.74
N GLY A 88 -6.56 1.02 -5.17
CA GLY A 88 -6.66 1.24 -3.73
C GLY A 88 -7.71 0.33 -3.10
N PHE A 89 -8.98 0.57 -3.42
CA PHE A 89 -10.13 -0.10 -2.81
C PHE A 89 -10.14 -1.61 -3.05
N PRO A 90 -9.80 -2.13 -4.24
CA PRO A 90 -9.72 -3.58 -4.42
C PRO A 90 -8.66 -4.24 -3.51
N TYR A 91 -7.51 -3.59 -3.30
CA TYR A 91 -6.44 -4.13 -2.45
C TYR A 91 -6.90 -4.09 -0.99
N ALA A 92 -7.46 -2.96 -0.55
CA ALA A 92 -7.98 -2.80 0.80
C ALA A 92 -9.14 -3.76 1.11
N LEU A 93 -9.99 -4.06 0.13
CA LEU A 93 -11.06 -5.04 0.26
C LEU A 93 -10.50 -6.45 0.51
N GLU A 94 -9.47 -6.87 -0.24
CA GLU A 94 -8.86 -8.19 -0.04
C GLU A 94 -8.09 -8.27 1.29
N ILE A 95 -7.32 -7.23 1.64
CA ILE A 95 -6.58 -7.14 2.91
C ILE A 95 -7.55 -7.22 4.11
N SER A 96 -8.64 -6.45 4.06
CA SER A 96 -9.67 -6.46 5.11
C SER A 96 -10.48 -7.75 5.16
N GLY A 97 -10.73 -8.38 4.00
CA GLY A 97 -11.33 -9.71 3.93
C GLY A 97 -10.51 -10.80 4.63
N ARG A 98 -9.18 -10.62 4.76
CA ARG A 98 -8.30 -11.50 5.55
C ARG A 98 -8.22 -11.13 7.04
N GLY A 99 -8.91 -10.08 7.45
CA GLY A 99 -9.01 -9.64 8.84
C GLY A 99 -7.95 -8.62 9.26
N TYR A 100 -7.14 -8.10 8.33
CA TYR A 100 -6.23 -6.97 8.59
C TYR A 100 -6.93 -5.64 8.38
N ASN A 101 -6.47 -4.59 9.05
CA ASN A 101 -6.99 -3.26 8.78
C ASN A 101 -6.34 -2.69 7.51
N ALA A 102 -7.08 -1.97 6.67
CA ALA A 102 -6.52 -1.37 5.47
C ALA A 102 -6.98 0.08 5.30
N PHE A 103 -6.03 0.96 5.06
CA PHE A 103 -6.28 2.36 4.75
C PHE A 103 -5.88 2.66 3.31
N VAL A 104 -6.74 3.31 2.54
CA VAL A 104 -6.40 3.79 1.20
C VAL A 104 -6.17 5.29 1.26
N LEU A 105 -4.94 5.70 0.94
CA LEU A 105 -4.53 7.10 0.96
C LEU A 105 -5.11 7.84 -0.24
N ARG A 106 -5.80 8.95 0.03
CA ARG A 106 -6.05 10.02 -0.93
C ARG A 106 -5.04 11.12 -0.66
N TYR A 107 -3.94 11.14 -1.40
CA TYR A 107 -2.87 12.14 -1.29
C TYR A 107 -3.10 13.32 -2.26
N ARG A 108 -2.37 14.42 -2.04
CA ARG A 108 -2.37 15.56 -2.97
C ARG A 108 -1.69 15.21 -4.28
N ALA A 109 -2.45 15.38 -5.36
CA ALA A 109 -1.98 15.17 -6.71
C ALA A 109 -1.88 16.52 -7.44
N GLY A 110 -0.85 16.69 -8.27
CA GLY A 110 -0.50 17.93 -8.95
C GLY A 110 0.74 18.62 -8.38
N ASP A 111 1.08 18.36 -7.12
CA ASP A 111 2.14 19.07 -6.38
C ASP A 111 3.48 18.32 -6.31
N GLY A 112 3.58 17.19 -7.01
CA GLY A 112 4.80 16.40 -7.15
C GLY A 112 4.99 15.32 -6.08
N ALA A 113 6.01 14.47 -6.30
CA ALA A 113 6.23 13.26 -5.53
C ALA A 113 6.55 13.53 -4.04
N ARG A 114 7.24 14.63 -3.74
CA ARG A 114 7.61 14.96 -2.37
C ARG A 114 6.37 15.25 -1.52
N VAL A 115 5.49 16.12 -2.02
CA VAL A 115 4.26 16.52 -1.33
C VAL A 115 3.37 15.30 -1.07
N ALA A 116 3.18 14.43 -2.07
CA ALA A 116 2.42 13.19 -1.89
C ALA A 116 3.06 12.25 -0.85
N THR A 117 4.41 12.18 -0.80
CA THR A 117 5.11 11.35 0.19
C THR A 117 4.99 11.92 1.61
N ASP A 118 5.03 13.25 1.76
CA ASP A 118 4.77 13.93 3.04
C ASP A 118 3.34 13.63 3.52
N ASP A 119 2.35 13.56 2.63
CA ASP A 119 0.97 13.17 2.97
C ASP A 119 0.90 11.71 3.46
N LEU A 120 1.62 10.77 2.82
CA LEU A 120 1.69 9.39 3.30
C LEU A 120 2.35 9.31 4.68
N ALA A 121 3.41 10.07 4.92
CA ALA A 121 4.08 10.11 6.21
C ALA A 121 3.16 10.69 7.31
N GLY A 122 2.42 11.76 6.99
CA GLY A 122 1.40 12.34 7.86
C GLY A 122 0.26 11.37 8.17
N ALA A 123 -0.21 10.62 7.17
CA ALA A 123 -1.24 9.59 7.33
C ALA A 123 -0.80 8.47 8.28
N ILE A 124 0.43 7.99 8.15
CA ILE A 124 1.00 7.00 9.07
C ILE A 124 1.03 7.55 10.50
N SER A 125 1.52 8.79 10.67
CA SER A 125 1.54 9.46 11.99
C SER A 125 0.15 9.58 12.61
N TYR A 126 -0.85 9.93 11.80
CA TYR A 126 -2.24 10.01 12.24
C TYR A 126 -2.76 8.66 12.71
N ILE A 127 -2.52 7.58 11.96
CA ILE A 127 -2.97 6.24 12.34
C ILE A 127 -2.32 5.83 13.67
N PHE A 128 -1.02 6.06 13.86
CA PHE A 128 -0.32 5.75 15.11
C PHE A 128 -0.89 6.53 16.30
N LYS A 129 -1.12 7.84 16.15
CA LYS A 129 -1.68 8.70 17.20
C LYS A 129 -3.12 8.33 17.57
N ASN A 130 -3.89 7.82 16.62
CA ASN A 130 -5.31 7.53 16.78
C ASN A 130 -5.63 6.03 16.85
N ALA A 131 -4.62 5.17 17.03
CA ALA A 131 -4.76 3.72 16.91
C ALA A 131 -5.86 3.12 17.81
N GLY A 132 -6.01 3.64 19.04
CA GLY A 132 -7.07 3.22 19.95
C GLY A 132 -8.47 3.56 19.45
N ALA A 133 -8.66 4.76 18.90
CA ALA A 133 -9.94 5.18 18.33
C ALA A 133 -10.26 4.47 17.00
N LEU A 134 -9.22 4.19 16.21
CA LEU A 134 -9.33 3.43 14.95
C LEU A 134 -9.46 1.92 15.17
N GLY A 135 -9.19 1.42 16.39
CA GLY A 135 -9.23 0.00 16.71
C GLY A 135 -8.18 -0.83 15.96
N VAL A 136 -6.98 -0.27 15.70
CA VAL A 136 -5.93 -0.94 14.92
C VAL A 136 -4.69 -1.25 15.76
N GLY A 137 -3.98 -2.32 15.40
CA GLY A 137 -2.67 -2.64 15.96
C GLY A 137 -1.55 -1.88 15.23
N ILE A 138 -0.70 -1.18 15.97
CA ILE A 138 0.43 -0.39 15.42
C ILE A 138 1.72 -1.20 15.21
N ARG A 139 1.70 -2.49 15.57
CA ARG A 139 2.82 -3.39 15.33
C ARG A 139 2.67 -4.03 13.96
N ASP A 140 3.81 -4.25 13.32
CA ASP A 140 3.90 -5.03 12.09
C ASP A 140 3.00 -4.49 10.95
N TYR A 141 2.83 -3.17 10.85
CA TYR A 141 2.11 -2.55 9.75
C TYR A 141 2.88 -2.72 8.43
N SER A 142 2.19 -2.56 7.29
CA SER A 142 2.79 -2.63 5.95
C SER A 142 2.44 -1.41 5.11
N LEU A 143 3.30 -1.09 4.14
CA LEU A 143 3.06 -0.08 3.13
C LEU A 143 2.92 -0.73 1.76
N TRP A 144 1.90 -0.32 1.02
CA TRP A 144 1.58 -0.87 -0.29
C TRP A 144 1.48 0.29 -1.26
N GLY A 145 1.95 0.09 -2.49
CA GLY A 145 1.64 1.07 -3.51
C GLY A 145 1.81 0.55 -4.93
N SER A 146 1.14 1.28 -5.83
CA SER A 146 1.13 1.05 -7.28
C SER A 146 1.75 2.24 -8.00
N SER A 147 2.60 2.00 -8.99
CA SER A 147 3.27 3.03 -9.79
C SER A 147 3.81 4.21 -8.97
N ALA A 148 3.14 5.37 -8.96
CA ALA A 148 3.56 6.56 -8.23
C ALA A 148 3.47 6.34 -6.71
N GLY A 149 2.38 5.75 -6.21
CA GLY A 149 2.22 5.40 -4.80
C GLY A 149 3.23 4.34 -4.34
N ALA A 150 3.68 3.46 -5.24
CA ALA A 150 4.77 2.53 -4.93
C ALA A 150 6.10 3.26 -4.67
N ARG A 151 6.36 4.38 -5.35
CA ARG A 151 7.54 5.23 -5.08
C ARG A 151 7.47 5.82 -3.68
N MET A 152 6.28 6.26 -3.24
CA MET A 152 6.07 6.81 -1.90
C MET A 152 6.29 5.73 -0.82
N ALA A 153 5.70 4.56 -1.00
CA ALA A 153 5.86 3.43 -0.09
C ALA A 153 7.33 2.98 0.00
N ALA A 154 8.03 2.90 -1.13
CA ALA A 154 9.45 2.58 -1.18
C ALA A 154 10.31 3.65 -0.49
N ALA A 155 10.07 4.93 -0.74
CA ALA A 155 10.83 6.04 -0.14
C ALA A 155 10.72 6.05 1.40
N ILE A 156 9.50 5.88 1.94
CA ILE A 156 9.31 5.75 3.39
C ILE A 156 9.88 4.44 3.92
N GLY A 157 9.82 3.34 3.15
CA GLY A 157 10.46 2.09 3.51
C GLY A 157 11.97 2.26 3.72
N SER A 158 12.64 2.90 2.77
CA SER A 158 14.09 3.14 2.78
C SER A 158 14.51 4.09 3.91
N HIS A 159 13.79 5.21 4.08
CA HIS A 159 14.28 6.36 4.86
C HIS A 159 13.48 6.65 6.14
N GLY A 160 12.34 6.00 6.33
CA GLY A 160 11.42 6.27 7.44
C GLY A 160 10.57 7.53 7.23
N GLY A 161 9.49 7.64 8.01
CA GLY A 161 8.54 8.76 7.91
C GLY A 161 9.17 10.12 8.30
N ALA A 162 10.10 10.13 9.24
CA ALA A 162 10.75 11.36 9.72
C ALA A 162 11.47 12.15 8.61
N ALA A 163 12.00 11.47 7.59
CA ALA A 163 12.60 12.12 6.42
C ALA A 163 11.58 12.94 5.59
N PHE A 164 10.29 12.71 5.82
CA PHE A 164 9.12 13.29 5.14
C PHE A 164 8.22 14.07 6.10
N GLY A 165 8.80 14.63 7.18
CA GLY A 165 8.10 15.56 8.09
C GLY A 165 7.11 14.91 9.06
N ALA A 166 7.12 13.59 9.18
CA ALA A 166 6.34 12.83 10.15
C ALA A 166 7.09 12.58 11.46
N ASP A 167 6.40 11.98 12.44
CA ASP A 167 7.04 11.54 13.68
C ASP A 167 8.07 10.42 13.39
N ASP A 168 9.05 10.27 14.29
CA ASP A 168 10.00 9.15 14.25
C ASP A 168 9.32 7.85 14.70
N LEU A 169 8.75 7.14 13.73
CA LEU A 169 8.00 5.91 13.92
C LEU A 169 8.79 4.69 13.44
N PRO A 170 8.51 3.49 14.00
CA PRO A 170 9.09 2.25 13.49
C PRO A 170 8.85 2.09 12.00
N ARG A 171 9.83 1.52 11.28
CA ARG A 171 9.68 1.17 9.86
C ARG A 171 8.61 0.08 9.64
N PRO A 172 8.00 0.01 8.44
CA PRO A 172 7.03 -1.03 8.14
C PRO A 172 7.67 -2.41 8.16
N SER A 173 6.89 -3.42 8.53
CA SER A 173 7.33 -4.83 8.51
C SER A 173 7.47 -5.39 7.09
N ALA A 174 6.75 -4.80 6.13
CA ALA A 174 6.86 -5.13 4.71
C ALA A 174 6.49 -3.93 3.85
N VAL A 175 7.11 -3.85 2.68
CA VAL A 175 6.74 -2.91 1.61
C VAL A 175 6.33 -3.70 0.37
N VAL A 176 5.16 -3.38 -0.19
CA VAL A 176 4.65 -3.98 -1.43
C VAL A 176 4.67 -2.94 -2.53
N THR A 177 5.35 -3.26 -3.63
CA THR A 177 5.52 -2.37 -4.78
C THR A 177 5.02 -3.00 -6.06
N ALA A 178 4.06 -2.35 -6.71
CA ALA A 178 3.54 -2.77 -8.00
C ALA A 178 3.98 -1.80 -9.12
N TYR A 179 4.65 -2.36 -10.14
CA TYR A 179 5.02 -1.75 -11.42
C TYR A 179 5.56 -0.32 -11.29
N THR A 180 6.73 -0.15 -10.66
CA THR A 180 7.30 1.19 -10.42
C THR A 180 8.77 1.32 -10.81
N GLY A 181 9.11 2.46 -11.39
CA GLY A 181 10.50 2.89 -11.51
C GLY A 181 10.90 3.71 -10.27
N HIS A 182 11.72 3.14 -9.40
CA HIS A 182 12.34 3.82 -8.26
C HIS A 182 13.73 3.21 -8.06
N SER A 183 14.76 4.02 -7.86
CA SER A 183 16.15 3.55 -7.72
C SER A 183 16.73 3.79 -6.32
N ASP A 184 16.14 4.73 -5.59
CA ASP A 184 16.59 5.12 -4.27
C ASP A 184 16.33 4.00 -3.23
N HIS A 185 17.28 3.87 -2.31
CA HIS A 185 17.34 2.87 -1.25
C HIS A 185 18.37 3.31 -0.19
N SER A 186 18.27 2.75 1.01
CA SER A 186 19.22 2.94 2.09
C SER A 186 20.01 1.65 2.38
N SER A 187 20.94 1.71 3.33
CA SER A 187 21.71 0.55 3.80
C SER A 187 20.88 -0.43 4.64
N THR A 188 19.64 -0.09 5.00
CA THR A 188 18.74 -0.96 5.76
C THR A 188 17.37 -0.87 5.12
N GLU A 189 16.88 -1.96 4.57
CA GLU A 189 15.64 -1.99 3.80
C GLU A 189 14.63 -2.94 4.45
N PRO A 190 13.33 -2.57 4.49
CA PRO A 190 12.31 -3.50 4.94
C PRO A 190 12.14 -4.64 3.92
N PRO A 191 11.66 -5.82 4.36
CA PRO A 191 11.24 -6.88 3.46
C PRO A 191 10.33 -6.35 2.36
N THR A 192 10.62 -6.69 1.10
CA THR A 192 9.93 -6.11 -0.06
C THR A 192 9.29 -7.19 -0.93
N PHE A 193 8.02 -7.01 -1.28
CA PHE A 193 7.33 -7.76 -2.33
C PHE A 193 7.18 -6.87 -3.58
N GLY A 194 7.67 -7.32 -4.73
CA GLY A 194 7.65 -6.57 -5.97
C GLY A 194 6.90 -7.29 -7.09
N VAL A 195 6.05 -6.59 -7.82
CA VAL A 195 5.37 -7.15 -9.00
C VAL A 195 5.48 -6.23 -10.21
N VAL A 196 5.58 -6.79 -11.41
CA VAL A 196 5.55 -6.01 -12.67
C VAL A 196 4.99 -6.83 -13.82
N GLY A 197 4.40 -6.15 -14.80
CA GLY A 197 4.04 -6.76 -16.08
C GLY A 197 5.26 -6.86 -17.00
N GLU A 198 5.45 -7.99 -17.67
CA GLU A 198 6.56 -8.23 -18.60
C GLU A 198 6.63 -7.18 -19.73
N GLN A 199 5.48 -6.66 -20.15
CA GLN A 199 5.33 -5.71 -21.26
C GLN A 199 5.10 -4.27 -20.76
N ASP A 200 5.40 -3.99 -19.49
CA ASP A 200 5.30 -2.64 -18.95
C ASP A 200 6.28 -1.69 -19.67
N ARG A 201 5.73 -0.66 -20.33
CA ARG A 201 6.51 0.36 -21.06
C ARG A 201 6.67 1.67 -20.28
N ILE A 202 5.96 1.82 -19.15
CA ILE A 202 6.00 3.01 -18.29
C ILE A 202 7.06 2.80 -17.20
N ALA A 203 7.02 1.65 -16.55
CA ALA A 203 8.03 1.19 -15.60
C ALA A 203 8.58 -0.17 -16.06
N PRO A 204 9.46 -0.19 -17.09
CA PRO A 204 10.00 -1.44 -17.60
C PRO A 204 10.55 -2.37 -16.52
N PRO A 205 10.37 -3.70 -16.64
CA PRO A 205 10.84 -4.65 -15.64
C PRO A 205 12.29 -4.45 -15.23
N SER A 206 13.16 -4.06 -16.17
CA SER A 206 14.57 -3.79 -15.91
C SER A 206 14.81 -2.69 -14.87
N LEU A 207 13.92 -1.71 -14.71
CA LEU A 207 14.01 -0.70 -13.64
C LEU A 207 13.75 -1.32 -12.27
N MET A 208 12.69 -2.13 -12.16
CA MET A 208 12.38 -2.82 -10.91
C MET A 208 13.46 -3.84 -10.58
N GLU A 209 13.90 -4.65 -11.54
CA GLU A 209 14.95 -5.64 -11.36
C GLU A 209 16.25 -5.01 -10.84
N ARG A 210 16.61 -3.80 -11.30
CA ARG A 210 17.76 -3.05 -10.74
C ARG A 210 17.58 -2.70 -9.27
N ARG A 211 16.42 -2.18 -8.87
CA ARG A 211 16.16 -1.89 -7.45
C ARG A 211 16.16 -3.17 -6.63
N ILE A 212 15.46 -4.21 -7.09
CA ILE A 212 15.39 -5.52 -6.44
C ILE A 212 16.79 -6.12 -6.20
N ALA A 213 17.70 -5.98 -7.17
CA ALA A 213 19.10 -6.38 -6.99
C ALA A 213 19.80 -5.56 -5.88
N ALA A 214 19.61 -4.23 -5.85
CA ALA A 214 20.17 -3.37 -4.81
C ALA A 214 19.62 -3.70 -3.41
N LEU A 215 18.32 -3.96 -3.27
CA LEU A 215 17.70 -4.37 -2.00
C LEU A 215 18.30 -5.68 -1.48
N ARG A 216 18.47 -6.67 -2.36
CA ARG A 216 19.11 -7.95 -2.02
C ARG A 216 20.56 -7.75 -1.60
N GLN A 217 21.30 -6.87 -2.28
CA GLN A 217 22.68 -6.52 -1.89
C GLN A 217 22.75 -5.81 -0.54
N ALA A 218 21.74 -5.01 -0.19
CA ALA A 218 21.59 -4.40 1.13
C ALA A 218 21.10 -5.39 2.22
N GLY A 219 20.88 -6.66 1.88
CA GLY A 219 20.49 -7.71 2.82
C GLY A 219 18.99 -7.83 3.09
N ALA A 220 18.14 -7.15 2.31
CA ALA A 220 16.69 -7.27 2.45
C ALA A 220 16.16 -8.61 1.93
N GLU A 221 15.15 -9.18 2.59
CA GLU A 221 14.36 -10.26 2.02
C GLU A 221 13.45 -9.69 0.92
N VAL A 222 13.52 -10.30 -0.28
CA VAL A 222 12.78 -9.80 -1.44
C VAL A 222 12.13 -10.93 -2.23
N GLU A 223 10.81 -10.85 -2.36
CA GLU A 223 10.02 -11.67 -3.29
C GLU A 223 9.63 -10.81 -4.50
N TYR A 224 9.85 -11.32 -5.71
CA TYR A 224 9.64 -10.56 -6.94
C TYR A 224 9.00 -11.41 -8.02
N HIS A 225 7.93 -10.91 -8.63
CA HIS A 225 7.18 -11.58 -9.68
C HIS A 225 7.08 -10.71 -10.93
N LYS A 226 7.38 -11.32 -12.08
CA LYS A 226 7.21 -10.71 -13.40
C LYS A 226 6.14 -11.48 -14.16
N TYR A 227 5.03 -10.83 -14.45
CA TYR A 227 3.84 -11.48 -15.01
C TYR A 227 3.81 -11.36 -16.54
N LYS A 228 3.75 -12.50 -17.22
CA LYS A 228 3.79 -12.61 -18.68
C LYS A 228 2.59 -11.92 -19.33
N GLY A 229 2.83 -11.22 -20.44
CA GLY A 229 1.74 -10.65 -21.25
C GLY A 229 1.01 -9.44 -20.65
N LEU A 230 1.47 -8.94 -19.50
CA LEU A 230 0.85 -7.78 -18.84
C LEU A 230 1.65 -6.50 -19.06
N GLY A 231 0.92 -5.41 -19.26
CA GLY A 231 1.44 -4.05 -19.27
C GLY A 231 1.40 -3.38 -17.89
N HIS A 232 1.50 -2.06 -17.88
CA HIS A 232 1.42 -1.25 -16.67
C HIS A 232 0.01 -1.23 -16.07
N GLY A 233 -0.08 -1.03 -14.74
CA GLY A 233 -1.33 -0.65 -14.10
C GLY A 233 -2.41 -1.73 -14.11
N PHE A 234 -2.05 -3.01 -13.99
CA PHE A 234 -2.99 -4.14 -14.04
C PHE A 234 -3.86 -4.31 -12.78
N GLY A 235 -3.65 -3.47 -11.75
CA GLY A 235 -4.48 -3.48 -10.54
C GLY A 235 -4.51 -4.86 -9.86
N PRO A 236 -5.70 -5.41 -9.54
CA PRO A 236 -5.82 -6.76 -8.97
C PRO A 236 -5.36 -7.91 -9.88
N GLY A 237 -5.25 -7.68 -11.19
CA GLY A 237 -4.81 -8.70 -12.14
C GLY A 237 -5.80 -9.86 -12.33
N ILE A 238 -7.06 -9.73 -11.94
CA ILE A 238 -8.09 -10.77 -12.07
C ILE A 238 -8.30 -11.13 -13.55
N GLY A 239 -8.35 -12.42 -13.87
CA GLY A 239 -8.45 -12.94 -15.23
C GLY A 239 -7.15 -12.84 -16.03
N THR A 240 -6.01 -12.59 -15.38
CA THR A 240 -4.71 -12.42 -16.03
C THR A 240 -3.63 -13.31 -15.41
N SER A 241 -2.41 -13.26 -15.94
CA SER A 241 -1.26 -13.97 -15.37
C SER A 241 -0.84 -13.47 -13.98
N ALA A 242 -1.34 -12.31 -13.53
CA ALA A 242 -1.11 -11.77 -12.20
C ALA A 242 -2.21 -12.12 -11.19
N GLU A 243 -3.24 -12.89 -11.56
CA GLU A 243 -4.33 -13.22 -10.65
C GLU A 243 -3.81 -13.87 -9.35
N GLY A 244 -4.27 -13.35 -8.20
CA GLY A 244 -3.86 -13.82 -6.87
C GLY A 244 -2.60 -13.15 -6.30
N TRP A 245 -1.95 -12.22 -7.01
CA TRP A 245 -0.72 -11.59 -6.51
C TRP A 245 -0.92 -10.83 -5.18
N ILE A 246 -2.09 -10.25 -4.94
CA ILE A 246 -2.41 -9.55 -3.68
C ILE A 246 -2.42 -10.54 -2.52
N ALA A 247 -3.06 -11.70 -2.68
CA ALA A 247 -3.04 -12.78 -1.72
C ALA A 247 -1.61 -13.23 -1.39
N ASP A 248 -0.74 -13.28 -2.39
CA ASP A 248 0.66 -13.67 -2.26
C ASP A 248 1.45 -12.62 -1.46
N ALA A 249 1.23 -11.34 -1.76
CA ALA A 249 1.80 -10.22 -1.04
C ALA A 249 1.32 -10.16 0.43
N ILE A 250 0.06 -10.51 0.72
CA ILE A 250 -0.43 -10.60 2.10
C ILE A 250 0.29 -11.74 2.83
N ARG A 251 0.48 -12.91 2.20
CA ARG A 251 1.27 -14.00 2.79
C ARG A 251 2.73 -13.64 2.98
N PHE A 252 3.30 -12.82 2.10
CA PHE A 252 4.65 -12.27 2.30
C PHE A 252 4.70 -11.38 3.54
N TRP A 253 3.76 -10.44 3.68
CA TRP A 253 3.66 -9.59 4.87
C TRP A 253 3.49 -10.41 6.15
N GLU A 254 2.58 -11.39 6.15
CA GLU A 254 2.35 -12.31 7.27
C GLU A 254 3.63 -13.00 7.74
N ARG A 255 4.54 -13.42 6.85
CA ARG A 255 5.80 -14.06 7.25
C ARG A 255 6.75 -13.13 7.99
N HIS A 256 6.60 -11.82 7.82
CA HIS A 256 7.46 -10.79 8.38
C HIS A 256 6.88 -10.12 9.63
N MET A 257 5.66 -10.48 10.05
CA MET A 257 5.13 -10.07 11.35
C MET A 257 5.87 -10.79 12.48
N LYS A 258 6.10 -10.12 13.61
CA LYS A 258 6.88 -10.67 14.73
C LYS A 258 6.14 -11.76 15.52
N ASN A 259 4.82 -11.89 15.33
CA ASN A 259 3.95 -12.83 16.03
C ASN A 259 3.43 -13.98 15.16
N SER A 260 3.98 -14.18 13.97
CA SER A 260 3.52 -15.26 13.07
C SER A 260 3.84 -16.61 13.70
N SER A 261 2.85 -17.52 13.68
CA SER A 261 2.97 -18.89 14.19
C SER A 261 4.21 -19.64 13.67
N HIS A 262 4.73 -19.24 12.50
CA HIS A 262 5.98 -19.73 11.93
C HIS A 262 7.25 -19.34 12.72
N GLN A 263 7.36 -18.09 13.20
CA GLN A 263 8.49 -17.63 14.02
C GLN A 263 8.43 -18.19 15.44
N LEU A 264 7.23 -18.31 16.03
CA LEU A 264 7.03 -18.98 17.31
C LEU A 264 7.48 -20.46 17.24
N ARG A 265 7.20 -21.16 16.14
CA ARG A 265 7.68 -22.54 15.90
C ARG A 265 9.20 -22.62 15.71
N ARG A 266 9.82 -21.67 14.99
CA ARG A 266 11.29 -21.60 14.85
C ARG A 266 11.98 -21.31 16.18
N ASN A 267 11.44 -20.40 17.00
CA ASN A 267 11.97 -20.08 18.33
C ASN A 267 11.79 -21.23 19.33
N ALA A 268 10.70 -21.99 19.22
CA ALA A 268 10.49 -23.20 20.02
C ALA A 268 11.46 -24.33 19.62
N MET A 269 11.73 -24.54 18.33
CA MET A 269 12.68 -25.55 17.85
C MET A 269 14.16 -25.16 18.04
N GLY A 270 14.48 -23.85 18.06
CA GLY A 270 15.83 -23.36 18.33
C GLY A 270 16.25 -23.47 19.80
N LYS A 271 15.28 -23.52 20.73
CA LYS A 271 15.53 -23.70 22.16
C LYS A 271 15.65 -25.17 22.60
N SER A 272 15.30 -26.15 21.78
CA SER A 272 15.37 -27.58 22.14
C SER A 272 16.67 -28.29 21.73
N ARG A 273 17.71 -27.54 21.32
CA ARG A 273 19.02 -28.09 20.92
C ARG A 273 20.17 -27.69 21.84
N ILE A 274 19.85 -27.13 23.00
CA ILE A 274 20.81 -26.92 24.08
C ILE A 274 20.10 -27.44 25.33
N ASP A 275 20.24 -28.73 25.57
CA ASP A 275 20.16 -29.43 26.86
C ASP A 275 20.65 -30.87 26.65
#